data_AF-A0A524MYC0-F1
#
_entry.id   AF-A0A524MYC0-F1
#
_cell.length_a   1.000
_cell.length_b   1.000
_cell.length_c   1.000
_cell.angle_alpha   90.00
_cell.angle_beta   90.00
_cell.angle_gamma   90.00
#
_symmetry.space_group_name_H-M   'P 1'
#
loop_
_entity.id
_entity.type
_entity.pdbx_description
1 polymer ?
#
loop_
_entity_poly.entity_id
_entity_poly.type
_entity_poly.pdbx_seq_one_letter_code
_entity_poly.pdbx_strand_id
1 'polypeptide(L)'
;MKDDSSHRAPLKRLQGTLPEGIPLPTVSRPLLAYGAETGNTFTLTDGVKAYISPDIGDLRDPSTCDIYLHSISEMKASLGVDPEIAVHDLHPDYISTRYAARSGANKLVAVQHHHAHAAACMHENGLSEHVLAVTYDGMGLGDDGTIWGGEFLICNLAHYERKAHLKAYPLPGGDQGTLYPERMAFSCLVSEPQLGQEAAGHLLAGLSDQETEFISRILEKHIHSPLTSSAGRLFDAVAAMLGFQGKISSPAEAAIGLQKAATPGVAGVYSYAIEDWQLGFGSMFAEILSDKQAHVDNGAIAAKFHNTLAAGTVDMCDKIREDTGLDKVALSGGVFHNTLLAGLIMKGLQDKTFNVFEHSLLPPGDVCVSFGQAIIASVKETSCA
;
A
#
# COMPACT_ATOMS: atom_id res chain seq x y z
N MET A 1 -8.76 -1.92 -37.64
CA MET A 1 -10.03 -2.42 -37.08
C MET A 1 -9.78 -3.78 -36.44
N LYS A 2 -9.37 -3.74 -35.17
CA LYS A 2 -9.40 -4.81 -34.15
C LYS A 2 -8.87 -4.11 -32.90
N ASP A 3 -9.82 -3.46 -32.24
CA ASP A 3 -9.70 -2.90 -30.90
C ASP A 3 -9.96 -4.07 -29.95
N ASP A 4 -8.95 -4.42 -29.15
CA ASP A 4 -9.07 -5.45 -28.10
C ASP A 4 -8.54 -4.89 -26.78
N SER A 5 -8.97 -3.67 -26.47
CA SER A 5 -8.85 -3.08 -25.14
C SER A 5 -10.09 -3.47 -24.31
N SER A 6 -10.23 -4.77 -24.01
CA SER A 6 -11.23 -5.20 -23.03
C SER A 6 -10.75 -4.83 -21.63
N HIS A 7 -10.86 -3.56 -21.26
CA HIS A 7 -10.87 -3.15 -19.86
C HIS A 7 -12.08 -3.83 -19.21
N ARG A 8 -11.86 -4.98 -18.57
CA ARG A 8 -12.86 -5.58 -17.69
C ARG A 8 -13.11 -4.58 -16.57
N ALA A 9 -14.35 -4.10 -16.46
CA ALA A 9 -14.75 -3.30 -15.31
C ALA A 9 -14.60 -4.16 -14.04
N PRO A 10 -14.22 -3.57 -12.89
CA PRO A 10 -14.20 -4.28 -11.62
C PRO A 10 -15.54 -4.98 -11.40
N LEU A 11 -15.53 -6.18 -10.81
CA LEU A 11 -16.74 -6.97 -10.55
C LEU A 11 -17.78 -6.13 -9.78
N LYS A 12 -18.79 -5.61 -10.49
CA LYS A 12 -20.00 -5.07 -9.86
C LYS A 12 -20.81 -6.23 -9.32
N ARG A 13 -20.71 -6.48 -8.01
CA ARG A 13 -21.43 -7.55 -7.34
C ARG A 13 -22.83 -7.07 -6.94
N LEU A 14 -23.84 -7.76 -7.42
CA LEU A 14 -25.23 -7.60 -6.98
C LEU A 14 -25.40 -8.27 -5.61
N GLN A 15 -26.01 -7.56 -4.66
CA GLN A 15 -26.39 -8.14 -3.37
C GLN A 15 -27.29 -9.37 -3.59
N GLY A 16 -26.95 -10.50 -2.97
CA GLY A 16 -27.82 -11.69 -2.90
C GLY A 16 -27.55 -12.82 -3.90
N THR A 17 -26.46 -12.79 -4.69
CA THR A 17 -26.01 -13.94 -5.49
C THR A 17 -24.65 -14.45 -4.99
N LEU A 18 -24.47 -15.77 -4.97
CA LEU A 18 -23.17 -16.38 -4.66
C LEU A 18 -22.10 -15.80 -5.61
N PRO A 19 -20.95 -15.32 -5.08
CA PRO A 19 -19.91 -14.75 -5.94
C PRO A 19 -19.38 -15.81 -6.91
N GLU A 20 -19.12 -15.41 -8.16
CA GLU A 20 -18.46 -16.28 -9.12
C GLU A 20 -17.04 -16.60 -8.61
N GLY A 21 -16.76 -17.89 -8.43
CA GLY A 21 -15.47 -18.34 -7.89
C GLY A 21 -14.34 -18.21 -8.91
N ILE A 22 -13.22 -17.64 -8.46
CA ILE A 22 -12.01 -17.45 -9.27
C ILE A 22 -11.12 -18.69 -9.12
N PRO A 23 -10.66 -19.34 -10.22
CA PRO A 23 -9.77 -20.50 -10.11
C PRO A 23 -8.50 -20.20 -9.31
N LEU A 24 -8.13 -21.10 -8.41
CA LEU A 24 -6.84 -21.09 -7.72
C LEU A 24 -5.71 -21.51 -8.67
N PRO A 25 -4.46 -21.08 -8.41
CA PRO A 25 -3.31 -21.48 -9.23
C PRO A 25 -2.98 -22.98 -9.04
N THR A 26 -3.27 -23.52 -7.86
CA THR A 26 -3.10 -24.93 -7.51
C THR A 26 -4.28 -25.42 -6.70
N VAL A 27 -4.58 -26.72 -6.78
CA VAL A 27 -5.57 -27.34 -5.88
C VAL A 27 -4.98 -27.41 -4.47
N SER A 28 -5.76 -26.98 -3.48
CA SER A 28 -5.37 -27.00 -2.08
C SER A 28 -6.51 -27.55 -1.22
N ARG A 29 -6.24 -27.73 0.08
CA ARG A 29 -7.32 -27.87 1.06
C ARG A 29 -8.14 -26.58 1.17
N PRO A 30 -9.43 -26.66 1.54
CA PRO A 30 -10.25 -25.48 1.78
C PRO A 30 -9.62 -24.57 2.83
N LEU A 31 -9.61 -23.27 2.56
CA LEU A 31 -9.02 -22.26 3.43
C LEU A 31 -9.88 -21.00 3.50
N LEU A 32 -9.73 -20.24 4.59
CA LEU A 32 -10.32 -18.92 4.75
C LEU A 32 -9.21 -17.91 5.03
N ALA A 33 -9.06 -16.96 4.11
CA ALA A 33 -8.20 -15.80 4.26
C ALA A 33 -8.99 -14.63 4.84
N TYR A 34 -8.52 -14.10 5.97
CA TYR A 34 -9.26 -13.14 6.79
C TYR A 34 -9.07 -11.68 6.35
N GLY A 35 -8.11 -11.40 5.46
CA GLY A 35 -7.84 -10.06 4.94
C GLY A 35 -7.06 -9.15 5.89
N ALA A 36 -7.09 -7.85 5.58
CA ALA A 36 -6.48 -6.77 6.37
C ALA A 36 -7.43 -6.23 7.46
N GLU A 37 -7.09 -5.11 8.10
CA GLU A 37 -7.93 -4.45 9.11
C GLU A 37 -8.94 -3.46 8.49
N THR A 38 -8.48 -2.65 7.55
CA THR A 38 -9.26 -1.66 6.82
C THR A 38 -9.59 -2.14 5.41
N GLY A 39 -10.65 -1.60 4.80
CA GLY A 39 -11.10 -2.03 3.47
C GLY A 39 -11.27 -3.55 3.39
N ASN A 40 -11.75 -4.17 4.47
CA ASN A 40 -11.63 -5.59 4.68
C ASN A 40 -12.53 -6.36 3.71
N THR A 41 -11.93 -7.35 3.08
CA THR A 41 -12.65 -8.50 2.51
C THR A 41 -12.13 -9.76 3.19
N PHE A 42 -12.90 -10.85 3.13
CA PHE A 42 -12.38 -12.20 3.37
C PHE A 42 -12.50 -13.03 2.10
N THR A 43 -11.67 -14.07 1.97
CA THR A 43 -11.72 -14.99 0.83
C THR A 43 -11.83 -16.43 1.33
N LEU A 44 -12.96 -17.07 1.03
CA LEU A 44 -13.18 -18.49 1.29
C LEU A 44 -12.82 -19.30 0.03
N THR A 45 -12.15 -20.43 0.17
CA THR A 45 -11.87 -21.33 -0.95
C THR A 45 -12.48 -22.71 -0.73
N ASP A 46 -12.93 -23.36 -1.79
CA ASP A 46 -13.38 -24.77 -1.78
C ASP A 46 -12.25 -25.77 -2.12
N GLY A 47 -11.02 -25.26 -2.22
CA GLY A 47 -9.83 -26.01 -2.65
C GLY A 47 -9.54 -25.94 -4.15
N VAL A 48 -10.46 -25.44 -4.97
CA VAL A 48 -10.27 -25.26 -6.43
C VAL A 48 -10.53 -23.82 -6.85
N LYS A 49 -11.47 -23.13 -6.19
CA LYS A 49 -11.84 -21.75 -6.46
C LYS A 49 -11.82 -20.91 -5.19
N ALA A 50 -11.59 -19.61 -5.38
CA ALA A 50 -11.65 -18.58 -4.38
C ALA A 50 -12.91 -17.73 -4.53
N TYR A 51 -13.62 -17.53 -3.42
CA TYR A 51 -14.84 -16.77 -3.27
C TYR A 51 -14.56 -15.61 -2.32
N ILE A 52 -14.36 -14.44 -2.88
CA ILE A 52 -14.07 -13.21 -2.12
C ILE A 52 -15.41 -12.67 -1.57
N SER A 53 -15.44 -12.02 -0.42
CA SER A 53 -16.60 -11.28 0.07
C SER A 53 -16.77 -9.94 -0.68
N PRO A 54 -17.92 -9.25 -0.54
CA PRO A 54 -17.96 -7.81 -0.73
C PRO A 54 -17.00 -7.08 0.24
N ASP A 55 -16.70 -5.83 -0.06
CA ASP A 55 -16.00 -4.94 0.88
C ASP A 55 -16.87 -4.72 2.13
N ILE A 56 -16.33 -5.15 3.27
CA ILE A 56 -16.96 -5.06 4.59
C ILE A 56 -16.63 -3.72 5.25
N GLY A 57 -15.47 -3.12 4.95
CA GLY A 57 -15.03 -1.85 5.52
C GLY A 57 -14.00 -1.99 6.64
N ASP A 58 -14.10 -1.12 7.66
CA ASP A 58 -13.12 -1.01 8.74
C ASP A 58 -13.51 -1.86 9.95
N LEU A 59 -12.76 -2.94 10.21
CA LEU A 59 -13.09 -3.88 11.29
C LEU A 59 -12.99 -3.28 12.70
N ARG A 60 -12.36 -2.10 12.85
CA ARG A 60 -12.29 -1.39 14.15
C ARG A 60 -13.64 -0.86 14.59
N ASP A 61 -14.57 -0.66 13.66
CA ASP A 61 -15.96 -0.39 13.98
C ASP A 61 -16.68 -1.68 14.41
N PRO A 62 -17.22 -1.75 15.65
CA PRO A 62 -17.89 -2.95 16.13
C PRO A 62 -19.05 -3.41 15.23
N SER A 63 -19.79 -2.47 14.63
CA SER A 63 -20.92 -2.83 13.76
C SER A 63 -20.46 -3.51 12.47
N THR A 64 -19.33 -3.04 11.93
CA THR A 64 -18.64 -3.65 10.78
C THR A 64 -18.10 -5.03 11.12
N CYS A 65 -17.54 -5.20 12.33
CA CYS A 65 -17.06 -6.49 12.81
C CYS A 65 -18.19 -7.54 12.95
N ASP A 66 -19.38 -7.14 13.39
CA ASP A 66 -20.53 -8.06 13.47
C ASP A 66 -20.97 -8.53 12.06
N ILE A 67 -21.01 -7.61 11.10
CA ILE A 67 -21.31 -7.92 9.69
C ILE A 67 -20.28 -8.89 9.11
N TYR A 68 -19.00 -8.68 9.42
CA TYR A 68 -17.88 -9.52 8.98
C TYR A 68 -18.07 -10.98 9.41
N LEU A 69 -18.28 -11.23 10.70
CA LEU A 69 -18.43 -12.58 11.26
C LEU A 69 -19.69 -13.28 10.76
N HIS A 70 -20.79 -12.53 10.64
CA HIS A 70 -22.03 -13.04 10.07
C HIS A 70 -21.82 -13.48 8.63
N SER A 71 -21.19 -12.62 7.81
CA SER A 71 -20.92 -12.89 6.39
C SER A 71 -20.03 -14.12 6.19
N ILE A 72 -19.01 -14.31 7.03
CA ILE A 72 -18.19 -15.54 6.99
C ILE A 72 -19.06 -16.78 7.24
N SER A 73 -19.90 -16.74 8.27
CA SER A 73 -20.75 -17.87 8.65
C SER A 73 -21.76 -18.22 7.55
N GLU A 74 -22.38 -17.20 6.95
CA GLU A 74 -23.31 -17.36 5.82
C GLU A 74 -22.60 -17.93 4.59
N MET A 75 -21.41 -17.42 4.24
CA MET A 75 -20.69 -17.89 3.06
C MET A 75 -20.20 -19.34 3.22
N LYS A 76 -19.71 -19.72 4.40
CA LYS A 76 -19.37 -21.12 4.74
C LYS A 76 -20.58 -22.04 4.56
N ALA A 77 -21.72 -21.66 5.12
CA ALA A 77 -22.94 -22.45 5.03
C ALA A 77 -23.46 -22.56 3.59
N SER A 78 -23.43 -21.46 2.84
CA SER A 78 -23.93 -21.42 1.46
C SER A 78 -23.07 -22.24 0.49
N LEU A 79 -21.75 -22.27 0.68
CA LEU A 79 -20.83 -23.08 -0.13
C LEU A 79 -20.67 -24.51 0.39
N GLY A 80 -21.12 -24.80 1.61
CA GLY A 80 -20.93 -26.11 2.25
C GLY A 80 -19.47 -26.43 2.54
N VAL A 81 -18.66 -25.40 2.81
CA VAL A 81 -17.21 -25.50 3.01
C VAL A 81 -16.85 -25.25 4.46
N ASP A 82 -16.06 -26.16 5.04
CA ASP A 82 -15.40 -25.96 6.32
C ASP A 82 -13.88 -25.77 6.11
N PRO A 83 -13.33 -24.56 6.30
CA PRO A 83 -11.91 -24.28 6.09
C PRO A 83 -11.03 -25.07 7.05
N GLU A 84 -10.03 -25.77 6.51
CA GLU A 84 -9.01 -26.45 7.31
C GLU A 84 -7.82 -25.53 7.65
N ILE A 85 -7.67 -24.44 6.91
CA ILE A 85 -6.57 -23.50 7.03
C ILE A 85 -7.14 -22.08 7.22
N ALA A 86 -6.65 -21.38 8.24
CA ALA A 86 -6.89 -19.97 8.44
C ALA A 86 -5.67 -19.18 7.98
N VAL A 87 -5.88 -18.18 7.12
CA VAL A 87 -4.82 -17.32 6.58
C VAL A 87 -5.08 -15.89 7.05
N HIS A 88 -4.04 -15.20 7.51
CA HIS A 88 -4.17 -13.85 8.03
C HIS A 88 -2.95 -12.99 7.70
N ASP A 89 -3.09 -11.69 7.92
CA ASP A 89 -2.02 -10.73 7.77
C ASP A 89 -0.91 -10.96 8.81
N LEU A 90 0.34 -10.64 8.49
CA LEU A 90 1.45 -10.70 9.43
C LEU A 90 1.19 -9.86 10.70
N HIS A 91 0.38 -8.80 10.62
CA HIS A 91 0.07 -7.95 11.77
C HIS A 91 -0.66 -8.72 12.89
N PRO A 92 -0.06 -8.89 14.08
CA PRO A 92 -0.63 -9.72 15.15
C PRO A 92 -1.87 -9.11 15.82
N ASP A 93 -1.94 -7.77 15.87
CA ASP A 93 -3.01 -7.07 16.59
C ASP A 93 -4.28 -6.82 15.77
N TYR A 94 -4.28 -7.12 14.46
CA TYR A 94 -5.47 -6.98 13.62
C TYR A 94 -6.62 -7.81 14.18
N ILE A 95 -7.83 -7.24 14.15
CA ILE A 95 -9.08 -7.92 14.50
C ILE A 95 -9.21 -9.17 13.63
N SER A 96 -8.94 -9.07 12.32
CA SER A 96 -8.95 -10.20 11.38
C SER A 96 -7.96 -11.29 11.80
N THR A 97 -6.72 -10.95 12.14
CA THR A 97 -5.70 -11.90 12.65
C THR A 97 -6.14 -12.60 13.93
N ARG A 98 -6.71 -11.85 14.88
CA ARG A 98 -7.20 -12.42 16.15
C ARG A 98 -8.37 -13.38 15.94
N TYR A 99 -9.24 -13.13 14.95
CA TYR A 99 -10.29 -14.07 14.57
C TYR A 99 -9.75 -15.31 13.87
N ALA A 100 -8.79 -15.15 12.96
CA ALA A 100 -8.12 -16.28 12.31
C ALA A 100 -7.50 -17.24 13.34
N ALA A 101 -6.81 -16.70 14.35
CA ALA A 101 -6.21 -17.48 15.43
C ALA A 101 -7.22 -18.22 16.32
N ARG A 102 -8.48 -17.77 16.37
CA ARG A 102 -9.57 -18.37 17.16
C ARG A 102 -10.54 -19.20 16.31
N SER A 103 -10.27 -19.36 15.03
CA SER A 103 -11.15 -20.03 14.06
C SER A 103 -11.36 -21.53 14.32
N GLY A 104 -10.41 -22.17 15.02
CA GLY A 104 -10.37 -23.62 15.18
C GLY A 104 -9.80 -24.37 13.97
N ALA A 105 -9.27 -23.67 12.96
CA ALA A 105 -8.62 -24.30 11.82
C ALA A 105 -7.39 -25.12 12.23
N ASN A 106 -7.12 -26.22 11.51
CA ASN A 106 -6.00 -27.13 11.79
C ASN A 106 -4.63 -26.49 11.55
N LYS A 107 -4.58 -25.46 10.71
CA LYS A 107 -3.35 -24.74 10.36
C LYS A 107 -3.62 -23.24 10.29
N LEU A 108 -2.72 -22.46 10.88
CA LEU A 108 -2.70 -21.00 10.81
C LEU A 108 -1.52 -20.56 9.93
N VAL A 109 -1.76 -19.69 8.97
CA VAL A 109 -0.75 -19.18 8.03
C VAL A 109 -0.75 -17.66 8.04
N ALA A 110 0.38 -17.08 8.43
CA ALA A 110 0.62 -15.65 8.27
C ALA A 110 1.15 -15.35 6.86
N VAL A 111 0.64 -14.29 6.24
CA VAL A 111 1.08 -13.79 4.93
C VAL A 111 1.41 -12.32 5.06
N GLN A 112 2.54 -11.92 4.48
CA GLN A 112 2.98 -10.53 4.51
C GLN A 112 2.06 -9.66 3.63
N HIS A 113 1.68 -8.50 4.16
CA HIS A 113 0.67 -7.60 3.61
C HIS A 113 0.94 -7.17 2.15
N HIS A 114 2.15 -6.72 1.89
CA HIS A 114 2.57 -6.23 0.57
C HIS A 114 2.77 -7.37 -0.44
N HIS A 115 3.18 -8.55 0.02
CA HIS A 115 3.21 -9.76 -0.82
C HIS A 115 1.80 -10.18 -1.20
N ALA A 116 0.82 -10.06 -0.30
CA ALA A 116 -0.59 -10.31 -0.63
C ALA A 116 -1.12 -9.34 -1.70
N HIS A 117 -0.84 -8.03 -1.57
CA HIS A 117 -1.10 -7.04 -2.62
C HIS A 117 -0.53 -7.49 -3.98
N ALA A 118 0.78 -7.78 -4.02
CA ALA A 118 1.44 -8.23 -5.24
C ALA A 118 0.82 -9.52 -5.81
N ALA A 119 0.59 -10.54 -4.98
CA ALA A 119 0.04 -11.82 -5.42
C ALA A 119 -1.39 -11.71 -5.97
N ALA A 120 -2.21 -10.82 -5.43
CA ALA A 120 -3.54 -10.54 -5.98
C ALA A 120 -3.42 -9.98 -7.41
N CYS A 121 -2.60 -8.94 -7.61
CA CYS A 121 -2.35 -8.34 -8.93
C CYS A 121 -1.78 -9.36 -9.91
N MET A 122 -0.78 -10.15 -9.48
CA MET A 122 -0.13 -11.17 -10.29
C MET A 122 -1.11 -12.23 -10.78
N HIS A 123 -1.94 -12.78 -9.88
CA HIS A 123 -2.88 -13.85 -10.22
C HIS A 123 -3.97 -13.37 -11.18
N GLU A 124 -4.49 -12.15 -10.99
CA GLU A 124 -5.44 -11.54 -11.93
C GLU A 124 -4.88 -11.44 -13.36
N ASN A 125 -3.57 -11.30 -13.49
CA ASN A 125 -2.85 -11.16 -14.75
C ASN A 125 -2.21 -12.47 -15.26
N GLY A 126 -2.47 -13.61 -14.60
CA GLY A 126 -1.94 -14.92 -14.99
C GLY A 126 -0.43 -15.07 -14.80
N LEU A 127 0.16 -14.31 -13.88
CA LEU A 127 1.57 -14.36 -13.55
C LEU A 127 1.82 -15.33 -12.38
N SER A 128 2.87 -16.14 -12.50
CA SER A 128 3.26 -17.10 -11.45
C SER A 128 4.78 -17.18 -11.23
N GLU A 129 5.55 -16.67 -12.18
CA GLU A 129 6.99 -16.50 -12.15
C GLU A 129 7.42 -15.35 -11.22
N HIS A 130 8.74 -15.17 -11.08
CA HIS A 130 9.28 -14.01 -10.37
C HIS A 130 9.04 -12.73 -11.17
N VAL A 131 8.55 -11.71 -10.49
CA VAL A 131 8.32 -10.36 -11.01
C VAL A 131 8.88 -9.33 -10.05
N LEU A 132 9.03 -8.10 -10.51
CA LEU A 132 9.20 -6.94 -9.64
C LEU A 132 7.81 -6.41 -9.27
N ALA A 133 7.47 -6.36 -7.99
CA ALA A 133 6.24 -5.73 -7.52
C ALA A 133 6.56 -4.38 -6.86
N VAL A 134 5.88 -3.33 -7.28
CA VAL A 134 5.88 -2.03 -6.59
C VAL A 134 4.61 -1.96 -5.77
N THR A 135 4.76 -1.97 -4.45
CA THR A 135 3.64 -2.01 -3.51
C THR A 135 3.62 -0.74 -2.67
N TYR A 136 2.79 0.23 -3.10
CA TYR A 136 2.66 1.54 -2.45
C TYR A 136 1.35 1.64 -1.70
N ASP A 137 1.45 1.82 -0.38
CA ASP A 137 0.31 1.78 0.53
C ASP A 137 0.48 2.75 1.71
N GLY A 138 -0.54 2.82 2.56
CA GLY A 138 -0.54 3.60 3.79
C GLY A 138 0.22 2.92 4.93
N MET A 139 -0.01 1.62 5.16
CA MET A 139 0.58 0.87 6.27
C MET A 139 0.49 -0.63 6.01
N GLY A 140 1.59 -1.34 6.22
CA GLY A 140 1.56 -2.78 6.50
C GLY A 140 2.77 -3.16 7.35
N LEU A 141 2.61 -4.13 8.25
CA LEU A 141 3.70 -4.56 9.12
C LEU A 141 4.79 -5.26 8.29
N GLY A 142 6.02 -4.76 8.41
CA GLY A 142 7.20 -5.36 7.82
C GLY A 142 7.76 -6.51 8.66
N ASP A 143 8.52 -7.40 8.02
CA ASP A 143 9.21 -8.51 8.70
C ASP A 143 10.26 -8.03 9.71
N ASP A 144 10.78 -6.82 9.51
CA ASP A 144 11.75 -6.13 10.37
C ASP A 144 11.09 -5.31 11.49
N GLY A 145 9.76 -5.40 11.63
CA GLY A 145 8.98 -4.64 12.61
C GLY A 145 8.79 -3.16 12.25
N THR A 146 9.26 -2.71 11.08
CA THR A 146 8.98 -1.37 10.56
C THR A 146 7.63 -1.32 9.84
N ILE A 147 7.12 -0.12 9.59
CA ILE A 147 5.86 0.08 8.86
C ILE A 147 6.16 0.28 7.37
N TRP A 148 5.91 -0.75 6.59
CA TRP A 148 6.07 -0.71 5.13
C TRP A 148 4.90 0.03 4.46
N GLY A 149 5.11 0.40 3.21
CA GLY A 149 4.11 1.04 2.35
C GLY A 149 4.71 1.72 1.11
N GLY A 150 5.99 1.48 0.82
CA GLY A 150 6.69 2.07 -0.30
C GLY A 150 7.75 1.10 -0.82
N GLU A 151 7.35 -0.14 -1.09
CA GLU A 151 8.28 -1.26 -1.26
C GLU A 151 8.41 -1.70 -2.72
N PHE A 152 9.60 -2.21 -3.04
CA PHE A 152 9.92 -2.90 -4.27
C PHE A 152 10.28 -4.33 -3.92
N LEU A 153 9.40 -5.27 -4.24
CA LEU A 153 9.56 -6.68 -3.92
C LEU A 153 9.97 -7.46 -5.17
N ILE A 154 10.88 -8.42 -5.03
CA ILE A 154 11.04 -9.49 -6.02
C ILE A 154 10.20 -10.66 -5.52
N CYS A 155 9.13 -11.03 -6.23
CA CYS A 155 8.20 -12.03 -5.72
C CYS A 155 7.60 -12.93 -6.79
N ASN A 156 7.17 -14.11 -6.37
CA ASN A 156 6.24 -14.98 -7.08
C ASN A 156 5.04 -15.28 -6.16
N LEU A 157 4.17 -16.23 -6.52
CA LEU A 157 2.99 -16.55 -5.70
C LEU A 157 3.30 -17.28 -4.38
N ALA A 158 4.55 -17.66 -4.10
CA ALA A 158 4.95 -18.37 -2.88
C ALA A 158 5.98 -17.60 -2.04
N HIS A 159 6.86 -16.84 -2.67
CA HIS A 159 8.03 -16.21 -2.04
C HIS A 159 8.14 -14.75 -2.45
N TYR A 160 8.74 -13.96 -1.56
CA TYR A 160 9.12 -12.58 -1.85
C TYR A 160 10.46 -12.26 -1.16
N GLU A 161 11.14 -11.27 -1.72
CA GLU A 161 12.32 -10.61 -1.17
C GLU A 161 12.07 -9.10 -1.22
N ARG A 162 12.32 -8.39 -0.11
CA ARG A 162 12.31 -6.92 -0.10
C ARG A 162 13.61 -6.41 -0.73
N LYS A 163 13.55 -5.97 -2.00
CA LYS A 163 14.74 -5.55 -2.76
C LYS A 163 15.10 -4.10 -2.52
N ALA A 164 14.12 -3.22 -2.54
CA ALA A 164 14.30 -1.78 -2.33
C ALA A 164 13.06 -1.19 -1.65
N HIS A 165 13.18 0.03 -1.14
CA HIS A 165 12.06 0.73 -0.51
C HIS A 165 12.23 2.26 -0.55
N LEU A 166 11.18 3.01 -0.26
CA LEU A 166 11.31 4.44 0.02
C LEU A 166 12.13 4.64 1.30
N LYS A 167 12.98 5.67 1.33
CA LYS A 167 13.76 6.03 2.53
C LYS A 167 12.80 6.14 3.72
N ALA A 168 13.13 5.43 4.79
CA ALA A 168 12.27 5.34 5.96
C ALA A 168 12.45 6.56 6.87
N TYR A 169 11.35 7.07 7.39
CA TYR A 169 11.32 8.17 8.36
C TYR A 169 10.60 7.74 9.63
N PRO A 170 10.93 8.30 10.80
CA PRO A 170 10.15 8.03 12.01
C PRO A 170 8.70 8.51 11.87
N LEU A 171 7.74 7.78 12.43
CA LEU A 171 6.32 8.16 12.48
C LEU A 171 5.92 8.55 13.92
N PRO A 172 5.97 9.85 14.29
CA PRO A 172 5.73 10.29 15.66
C PRO A 172 4.32 9.97 16.16
N GLY A 173 4.22 9.08 17.15
CA GLY A 173 2.96 8.68 17.77
C GLY A 173 2.25 7.49 17.09
N GLY A 174 2.93 6.74 16.22
CA GLY A 174 2.41 5.53 15.58
C GLY A 174 1.06 5.77 14.90
N ASP A 175 0.05 4.96 15.20
CA ASP A 175 -1.30 5.09 14.65
C ASP A 175 -1.90 6.48 14.82
N GLN A 176 -1.72 7.12 15.99
CA GLN A 176 -2.20 8.49 16.19
C GLN A 176 -1.42 9.48 15.32
N GLY A 177 -0.15 9.21 15.03
CA GLY A 177 0.66 10.01 14.11
C GLY A 177 0.07 10.07 12.70
N THR A 178 -0.56 8.98 12.24
CA THR A 178 -1.19 8.92 10.91
C THR A 178 -2.38 9.85 10.74
N LEU A 179 -2.97 10.34 11.84
CA LEU A 179 -4.12 11.24 11.80
C LEU A 179 -3.72 12.70 11.61
N TYR A 180 -2.43 13.04 11.78
CA TYR A 180 -1.93 14.41 11.78
C TYR A 180 -0.75 14.54 10.80
N PRO A 181 -1.02 14.80 9.50
CA PRO A 181 -0.01 14.89 8.45
C PRO A 181 1.17 15.81 8.77
N GLU A 182 0.94 16.90 9.50
CA GLU A 182 1.98 17.83 9.95
C GLU A 182 3.07 17.16 10.80
N ARG A 183 2.75 16.10 11.57
CA ARG A 183 3.76 15.36 12.35
C ARG A 183 4.71 14.59 11.44
N MET A 184 4.16 14.02 10.36
CA MET A 184 4.94 13.30 9.38
C MET A 184 5.82 14.26 8.58
N ALA A 185 5.27 15.40 8.15
CA ALA A 185 6.05 16.44 7.49
C ALA A 185 7.20 16.94 8.37
N PHE A 186 6.93 17.23 9.65
CA PHE A 186 7.96 17.62 10.60
C PHE A 186 9.05 16.56 10.70
N SER A 187 8.66 15.29 10.89
CA SER A 187 9.60 14.16 10.97
C SER A 187 10.49 14.04 9.73
N CYS A 188 9.91 14.14 8.53
CA CYS A 188 10.67 14.12 7.28
C CYS A 188 11.70 15.25 7.22
N LEU A 189 11.28 16.49 7.49
CA LEU A 189 12.15 17.68 7.39
C LEU A 189 13.32 17.62 8.37
N VAL A 190 13.08 17.26 9.63
CA VAL A 190 14.15 17.22 10.64
C VAL A 190 15.08 16.02 10.50
N SER A 191 14.62 14.95 9.85
CA SER A 191 15.44 13.77 9.57
C SER A 191 16.37 13.99 8.37
N GLU A 192 16.17 15.06 7.58
CA GLU A 192 17.05 15.41 6.47
C GLU A 192 18.19 16.32 6.93
N PRO A 193 19.47 15.90 6.79
CA PRO A 193 20.62 16.66 7.29
C PRO A 193 20.72 18.10 6.76
N GLN A 194 20.19 18.35 5.55
CA GLN A 194 20.24 19.63 4.86
C GLN A 194 19.12 20.60 5.23
N LEU A 195 18.09 20.16 5.96
CA LEU A 195 16.90 20.97 6.27
C LEU A 195 16.82 21.33 7.75
N GLY A 196 16.99 20.36 8.65
CA GLY A 196 16.99 20.60 10.09
C GLY A 196 15.67 21.19 10.64
N GLN A 197 15.67 21.57 11.93
CA GLN A 197 14.48 22.06 12.64
C GLN A 197 13.99 23.45 12.18
N GLU A 198 14.90 24.33 11.76
CA GLU A 198 14.57 25.70 11.34
C GLU A 198 13.68 25.70 10.08
N ALA A 199 13.98 24.81 9.12
CA ALA A 199 13.15 24.62 7.93
C ALA A 199 11.74 24.08 8.26
N ALA A 200 11.60 23.29 9.32
CA ALA A 200 10.32 22.74 9.75
C ALA A 200 9.42 23.76 10.46
N GLY A 201 10.01 24.64 11.28
CA GLY A 201 9.27 25.64 12.06
C GLY A 201 8.64 26.78 11.23
N HIS A 202 9.21 27.10 10.06
CA HIS A 202 8.71 28.18 9.20
C HIS A 202 7.58 27.78 8.23
N LEU A 203 7.36 26.49 8.01
CA LEU A 203 6.42 25.99 6.98
C LEU A 203 5.21 25.26 7.52
N LEU A 204 5.31 24.65 8.71
CA LEU A 204 4.18 24.00 9.35
C LEU A 204 3.44 25.01 10.22
N ALA A 205 2.78 25.98 9.58
CA ALA A 205 1.90 26.94 10.27
C ALA A 205 0.79 26.28 11.10
N GLY A 206 0.57 24.97 10.92
CA GLY A 206 -0.38 24.16 11.70
C GLY A 206 0.18 23.59 13.01
N LEU A 207 1.50 23.66 13.27
CA LEU A 207 2.08 23.18 14.53
C LEU A 207 2.32 24.35 15.48
N SER A 208 1.81 24.24 16.70
CA SER A 208 2.20 25.15 17.78
C SER A 208 3.66 24.93 18.20
N ASP A 209 4.28 25.95 18.82
CA ASP A 209 5.63 25.81 19.42
C ASP A 209 5.69 24.63 20.40
N GLN A 210 4.61 24.44 21.17
CA GLN A 210 4.49 23.36 22.14
C GLN A 210 4.43 21.98 21.47
N GLU A 211 3.67 21.83 20.38
CA GLU A 211 3.62 20.58 19.62
C GLU A 211 4.93 20.29 18.91
N THR A 212 5.59 21.32 18.37
CA THR A 212 6.91 21.21 17.76
C THR A 212 7.93 20.69 18.76
N GLU A 213 8.01 21.29 19.95
CA GLU A 213 8.91 20.82 21.00
C GLU A 213 8.57 19.39 21.45
N PHE A 214 7.28 19.06 21.55
CA PHE A 214 6.83 17.71 21.90
C PHE A 214 7.26 16.67 20.87
N ILE A 215 7.05 16.93 19.58
CA ILE A 215 7.43 16.01 18.49
C ILE A 215 8.95 15.89 18.40
N SER A 216 9.70 17.00 18.52
CA SER A 216 11.17 16.96 18.57
C SER A 216 11.68 16.04 19.67
N ARG A 217 11.13 16.13 20.88
CA ARG A 217 11.50 15.24 22.00
C ARG A 217 11.13 13.77 21.74
N ILE A 218 10.01 13.51 21.07
CA ILE A 218 9.60 12.16 20.67
C ILE A 218 10.63 11.56 19.71
N LEU A 219 11.05 12.35 18.71
CA LEU A 219 12.02 11.96 17.69
C LEU A 219 13.41 11.73 18.29
N GLU A 220 13.92 12.69 19.07
CA GLU A 220 15.24 12.60 19.74
C GLU A 220 15.35 11.39 20.66
N LYS A 221 14.26 11.01 21.33
CA LYS A 221 14.24 9.89 22.29
C LYS A 221 13.76 8.57 21.67
N HIS A 222 13.40 8.55 20.39
CA HIS A 222 12.82 7.40 19.69
C HIS A 222 11.63 6.76 20.43
N ILE A 223 10.80 7.59 21.07
CA ILE A 223 9.63 7.13 21.83
C ILE A 223 8.46 6.95 20.86
N HIS A 224 7.81 5.78 20.82
CA HIS A 224 6.61 5.54 20.01
C HIS A 224 6.67 6.12 18.58
N SER A 225 7.84 6.00 17.94
CA SER A 225 8.13 6.56 16.63
C SER A 225 8.70 5.47 15.71
N PRO A 226 7.91 4.44 15.36
CA PRO A 226 8.37 3.39 14.47
C PRO A 226 8.81 4.00 13.14
N LEU A 227 9.82 3.41 12.51
CA LEU A 227 10.21 3.81 11.16
C LEU A 227 9.15 3.38 10.16
N THR A 228 8.90 4.22 9.17
CA THR A 228 7.99 3.94 8.07
C THR A 228 8.58 4.33 6.73
N SER A 229 8.46 3.42 5.75
CA SER A 229 8.74 3.64 4.32
C SER A 229 7.46 3.92 3.52
N SER A 230 6.37 4.27 4.19
CA SER A 230 5.05 4.41 3.58
C SER A 230 4.97 5.54 2.54
N ALA A 231 4.57 5.19 1.32
CA ALA A 231 4.23 6.15 0.28
C ALA A 231 3.01 6.98 0.70
N GLY A 232 2.02 6.40 1.37
CA GLY A 232 0.89 7.16 1.92
C GLY A 232 1.33 8.23 2.92
N ARG A 233 2.30 7.92 3.78
CA ARG A 233 2.87 8.90 4.73
C ARG A 233 3.70 9.98 4.02
N LEU A 234 4.38 9.66 2.93
CA LEU A 234 5.04 10.65 2.08
C LEU A 234 4.03 11.63 1.47
N PHE A 235 2.88 11.13 0.99
CA PHE A 235 1.78 11.98 0.52
C PHE A 235 1.24 12.90 1.62
N ASP A 236 1.03 12.37 2.84
CA ASP A 236 0.58 13.16 3.98
C ASP A 236 1.58 14.28 4.31
N ALA A 237 2.88 13.95 4.35
CA ALA A 237 3.94 14.92 4.61
C ALA A 237 3.93 16.08 3.59
N VAL A 238 3.85 15.75 2.29
CA VAL A 238 3.82 16.76 1.24
C VAL A 238 2.51 17.57 1.30
N ALA A 239 1.36 16.93 1.50
CA ALA A 239 0.09 17.64 1.65
C ALA A 239 0.14 18.67 2.80
N ALA A 240 0.75 18.33 3.93
CA ALA A 240 0.94 19.27 5.04
C ALA A 240 1.87 20.44 4.67
N MET A 241 2.98 20.19 3.95
CA MET A 241 3.86 21.26 3.43
C MET A 241 3.13 22.23 2.47
N LEU A 242 2.12 21.74 1.75
CA LEU A 242 1.28 22.57 0.87
C LEU A 242 0.11 23.25 1.61
N GLY A 243 -0.07 23.00 2.91
CA GLY A 243 -1.04 23.68 3.76
C GLY A 243 -2.24 22.85 4.19
N PHE A 244 -2.22 21.52 4.03
CA PHE A 244 -3.18 20.67 4.74
C PHE A 244 -2.93 20.81 6.25
N GLN A 245 -4.00 21.03 7.03
CA GLN A 245 -3.91 21.26 8.46
C GLN A 245 -4.96 20.45 9.21
N GLY A 246 -4.53 19.84 10.32
CA GLY A 246 -5.41 19.22 11.29
C GLY A 246 -5.66 17.74 11.03
N LYS A 247 -6.65 17.23 11.74
CA LYS A 247 -6.92 15.80 11.82
C LYS A 247 -7.55 15.27 10.53
N ILE A 248 -6.95 14.25 9.93
CA ILE A 248 -7.57 13.45 8.86
C ILE A 248 -8.90 12.88 9.36
N SER A 249 -9.96 13.11 8.58
CA SER A 249 -11.34 12.70 8.85
C SER A 249 -11.77 11.49 8.03
N SER A 250 -11.04 11.12 6.98
CA SER A 250 -11.31 9.94 6.17
C SER A 250 -10.04 9.30 5.60
N PRO A 251 -10.02 8.00 5.30
CA PRO A 251 -8.85 7.34 4.73
C PRO A 251 -8.30 8.08 3.49
N ALA A 252 -6.98 8.28 3.46
CA ALA A 252 -6.25 8.93 2.37
C ALA A 252 -6.70 10.37 2.03
N GLU A 253 -7.39 11.08 2.93
CA GLU A 253 -7.91 12.44 2.68
C GLU A 253 -6.86 13.40 2.11
N ALA A 254 -5.70 13.50 2.78
CA ALA A 254 -4.63 14.41 2.38
C ALA A 254 -4.02 14.01 1.02
N ALA A 255 -3.81 12.72 0.78
CA ALA A 255 -3.33 12.19 -0.49
C ALA A 255 -4.30 12.47 -1.65
N ILE A 256 -5.60 12.26 -1.45
CA ILE A 256 -6.66 12.57 -2.43
C ILE A 256 -6.71 14.07 -2.70
N GLY A 257 -6.59 14.90 -1.65
CA GLY A 257 -6.52 16.36 -1.78
C GLY A 257 -5.34 16.79 -2.65
N LEU A 258 -4.16 16.20 -2.43
CA LEU A 258 -2.95 16.50 -3.19
C LEU A 258 -3.08 16.12 -4.67
N GLN A 259 -3.67 14.96 -4.97
CA GLN A 259 -3.97 14.56 -6.36
C GLN A 259 -4.91 15.55 -7.04
N LYS A 260 -6.01 15.94 -6.37
CA LYS A 260 -6.99 16.89 -6.91
C LYS A 260 -6.41 18.28 -7.16
N ALA A 261 -5.44 18.69 -6.34
CA ALA A 261 -4.77 19.97 -6.47
C ALA A 261 -3.77 20.00 -7.63
N ALA A 262 -3.24 18.86 -8.08
CA ALA A 262 -2.17 18.81 -9.07
C ALA A 262 -2.58 19.44 -10.42
N THR A 263 -1.86 20.48 -10.83
CA THR A 263 -2.13 21.23 -12.06
C THR A 263 -1.76 20.40 -13.29
N PRO A 264 -2.71 20.10 -14.21
CA PRO A 264 -2.42 19.35 -15.42
C PRO A 264 -1.38 20.05 -16.32
N GLY A 265 -0.52 19.26 -16.96
CA GLY A 265 0.45 19.75 -17.94
C GLY A 265 1.76 20.29 -17.36
N VAL A 266 1.91 20.36 -16.04
CA VAL A 266 3.19 20.67 -15.40
C VAL A 266 4.13 19.47 -15.52
N ALA A 267 5.21 19.62 -16.28
CA ALA A 267 6.19 18.56 -16.56
C ALA A 267 7.42 18.57 -15.63
N GLY A 268 7.53 19.56 -14.74
CA GLY A 268 8.68 19.69 -13.84
C GLY A 268 8.83 18.50 -12.89
N VAL A 269 10.07 18.23 -12.50
CA VAL A 269 10.47 17.19 -11.54
C VAL A 269 11.44 17.85 -10.53
N TYR A 270 11.42 17.41 -9.28
CA TYR A 270 12.39 17.80 -8.26
C TYR A 270 13.50 16.75 -8.15
N SER A 271 14.59 17.07 -7.45
CA SER A 271 15.69 16.11 -7.26
C SER A 271 15.34 15.03 -6.24
N TYR A 272 15.80 13.80 -6.50
CA TYR A 272 15.72 12.64 -5.61
C TYR A 272 17.05 11.85 -5.67
N ALA A 273 17.23 10.93 -4.74
CA ALA A 273 18.43 10.09 -4.67
C ALA A 273 18.06 8.62 -4.52
N ILE A 274 18.87 7.73 -5.10
CA ILE A 274 18.79 6.28 -4.89
C ILE A 274 20.13 5.84 -4.27
N GLU A 275 20.09 5.48 -2.99
CA GLU A 275 21.27 5.09 -2.20
C GLU A 275 20.96 3.80 -1.44
N ASP A 276 21.82 2.80 -1.52
CA ASP A 276 21.66 1.51 -0.82
C ASP A 276 20.26 0.88 -0.97
N TRP A 277 19.72 0.89 -2.19
CA TRP A 277 18.36 0.41 -2.51
C TRP A 277 17.24 1.18 -1.78
N GLN A 278 17.51 2.42 -1.37
CA GLN A 278 16.52 3.33 -0.80
C GLN A 278 16.27 4.50 -1.76
N LEU A 279 15.00 4.77 -2.06
CA LEU A 279 14.58 5.94 -2.82
C LEU A 279 14.26 7.10 -1.86
N GLY A 280 15.14 8.09 -1.82
CA GLY A 280 15.07 9.24 -0.91
C GLY A 280 14.63 10.54 -1.60
N PHE A 281 13.82 11.33 -0.89
CA PHE A 281 13.24 12.59 -1.38
C PHE A 281 13.68 13.83 -0.60
N GLY A 282 14.81 13.75 0.12
CA GLY A 282 15.30 14.87 0.94
C GLY A 282 15.55 16.16 0.15
N SER A 283 16.10 16.05 -1.07
CA SER A 283 16.32 17.21 -1.96
C SER A 283 14.99 17.79 -2.46
N MET A 284 14.04 16.94 -2.82
CA MET A 284 12.68 17.35 -3.19
C MET A 284 12.02 18.17 -2.07
N PHE A 285 12.15 17.77 -0.80
CA PHE A 285 11.61 18.57 0.29
C PHE A 285 12.20 19.99 0.29
N ALA A 286 13.53 20.14 0.18
CA ALA A 286 14.19 21.45 0.13
C ALA A 286 13.72 22.32 -1.05
N GLU A 287 13.52 21.71 -2.21
CA GLU A 287 13.02 22.40 -3.40
C GLU A 287 11.54 22.79 -3.26
N ILE A 288 10.71 21.94 -2.63
CA ILE A 288 9.32 22.30 -2.28
C ILE A 288 9.30 23.51 -1.35
N LEU A 289 10.17 23.56 -0.33
CA LEU A 289 10.25 24.71 0.58
C LEU A 289 10.64 25.99 -0.17
N SER A 290 11.58 25.88 -1.11
CA SER A 290 12.01 26.99 -1.96
C SER A 290 10.88 27.49 -2.86
N ASP A 291 10.12 26.57 -3.48
CA ASP A 291 8.95 26.90 -4.30
C ASP A 291 7.85 27.58 -3.45
N LYS A 292 7.66 27.15 -2.19
CA LYS A 292 6.73 27.80 -1.25
C LYS A 292 7.16 29.22 -0.90
N GLN A 293 8.45 29.45 -0.64
CA GLN A 293 9.00 30.79 -0.38
C GLN A 293 8.89 31.70 -1.61
N ALA A 294 9.01 31.13 -2.80
CA ALA A 294 8.85 31.83 -4.07
C ALA A 294 7.37 32.02 -4.49
N HIS A 295 6.41 31.62 -3.65
CA HIS A 295 4.97 31.69 -3.92
C HIS A 295 4.55 30.97 -5.22
N VAL A 296 5.21 29.86 -5.55
CA VAL A 296 4.77 28.98 -6.63
C VAL A 296 3.40 28.40 -6.29
N ASP A 297 2.54 28.28 -7.31
CA ASP A 297 1.21 27.70 -7.16
C ASP A 297 1.28 26.28 -6.56
N ASN A 298 0.46 26.03 -5.54
CA ASN A 298 0.39 24.74 -4.86
C ASN A 298 0.06 23.59 -5.83
N GLY A 299 -0.76 23.84 -6.85
CA GLY A 299 -1.07 22.82 -7.84
C GLY A 299 0.12 22.45 -8.73
N ALA A 300 0.98 23.42 -9.06
CA ALA A 300 2.25 23.15 -9.73
C ALA A 300 3.22 22.34 -8.85
N ILE A 301 3.33 22.66 -7.56
CA ILE A 301 4.14 21.92 -6.59
C ILE A 301 3.63 20.47 -6.46
N ALA A 302 2.32 20.29 -6.33
CA ALA A 302 1.68 18.97 -6.25
C ALA A 302 1.94 18.14 -7.52
N ALA A 303 1.85 18.75 -8.71
CA ALA A 303 2.17 18.06 -9.96
C ALA A 303 3.65 17.64 -10.03
N LYS A 304 4.58 18.54 -9.67
CA LYS A 304 6.02 18.22 -9.60
C LYS A 304 6.30 17.08 -8.62
N PHE A 305 5.63 17.04 -7.46
CA PHE A 305 5.74 15.93 -6.52
C PHE A 305 5.34 14.58 -7.14
N HIS A 306 4.18 14.51 -7.81
CA HIS A 306 3.73 13.28 -8.46
C HIS A 306 4.72 12.83 -9.55
N ASN A 307 5.20 13.77 -10.38
CA ASN A 307 6.20 13.48 -11.40
C ASN A 307 7.51 12.97 -10.78
N THR A 308 7.92 13.53 -9.64
CA THR A 308 9.15 13.15 -8.93
C THR A 308 9.06 11.75 -8.35
N LEU A 309 7.96 11.43 -7.67
CA LEU A 309 7.73 10.08 -7.14
C LEU A 309 7.67 9.05 -8.28
N ALA A 310 7.00 9.39 -9.39
CA ALA A 310 6.95 8.51 -10.56
C ALA A 310 8.34 8.29 -11.18
N ALA A 311 9.11 9.36 -11.41
CA ALA A 311 10.46 9.27 -11.98
C ALA A 311 11.40 8.42 -11.11
N GLY A 312 11.42 8.67 -9.79
CA GLY A 312 12.22 7.87 -8.86
C GLY A 312 11.80 6.40 -8.80
N THR A 313 10.50 6.12 -8.91
CA THR A 313 9.99 4.74 -8.97
C THR A 313 10.47 4.03 -10.24
N VAL A 314 10.37 4.69 -11.40
CA VAL A 314 10.82 4.15 -12.70
C VAL A 314 12.32 3.90 -12.70
N ASP A 315 13.11 4.80 -12.13
CA ASP A 315 14.56 4.64 -12.04
C ASP A 315 14.97 3.53 -11.06
N MET A 316 14.25 3.37 -9.95
CA MET A 316 14.48 2.23 -9.05
C MET A 316 14.15 0.90 -9.75
N CYS A 317 13.03 0.82 -10.47
CA CYS A 317 12.69 -0.38 -11.24
C CYS A 317 13.76 -0.71 -12.29
N ASP A 318 14.27 0.29 -13.00
CA ASP A 318 15.33 0.13 -13.99
C ASP A 318 16.63 -0.38 -13.34
N LYS A 319 17.02 0.20 -12.20
CA LYS A 319 18.17 -0.26 -11.42
C LYS A 319 18.02 -1.70 -10.94
N ILE A 320 16.83 -2.10 -10.49
CA ILE A 320 16.54 -3.48 -10.08
C ILE A 320 16.62 -4.42 -11.30
N ARG A 321 16.12 -4.00 -12.45
CA ARG A 321 16.23 -4.78 -13.70
C ARG A 321 17.68 -4.98 -14.13
N GLU A 322 18.53 -3.97 -14.03
CA GLU A 322 19.96 -4.10 -14.33
C GLU A 322 20.63 -5.18 -13.47
N ASP A 323 20.21 -5.30 -12.21
CA ASP A 323 20.76 -6.27 -11.24
C ASP A 323 20.17 -7.68 -11.39
N THR A 324 18.90 -7.80 -11.81
CA THR A 324 18.13 -9.07 -11.75
C THR A 324 17.69 -9.61 -13.10
N GLY A 325 17.63 -8.77 -14.13
CA GLY A 325 17.06 -9.07 -15.44
C GLY A 325 15.52 -9.06 -15.49
N LEU A 326 14.82 -8.75 -14.40
CA LEU A 326 13.35 -8.76 -14.36
C LEU A 326 12.75 -7.59 -15.15
N ASP A 327 11.83 -7.88 -16.07
CA ASP A 327 11.17 -6.89 -16.94
C ASP A 327 9.64 -6.82 -16.75
N LYS A 328 9.07 -7.67 -15.89
CA LYS A 328 7.66 -7.66 -15.51
C LYS A 328 7.48 -6.91 -14.20
N VAL A 329 6.60 -5.91 -14.21
CA VAL A 329 6.31 -5.07 -13.04
C VAL A 329 4.83 -5.15 -12.67
N ALA A 330 4.53 -5.61 -11.45
CA ALA A 330 3.18 -5.56 -10.89
C ALA A 330 3.02 -4.32 -10.00
N LEU A 331 1.96 -3.53 -10.22
CA LEU A 331 1.64 -2.35 -9.40
C LEU A 331 0.43 -2.66 -8.52
N SER A 332 0.58 -2.48 -7.20
CA SER A 332 -0.47 -2.76 -6.20
C SER A 332 -0.31 -1.90 -4.95
N GLY A 333 -1.32 -1.88 -4.09
CA GLY A 333 -1.35 -1.09 -2.85
C GLY A 333 -2.22 0.17 -2.99
N GLY A 334 -2.78 0.63 -1.87
CA GLY A 334 -3.83 1.65 -1.86
C GLY A 334 -3.44 2.99 -2.49
N VAL A 335 -2.14 3.33 -2.57
CA VAL A 335 -1.67 4.57 -3.21
C VAL A 335 -1.90 4.54 -4.72
N PHE A 336 -1.97 3.37 -5.37
CA PHE A 336 -2.29 3.27 -6.80
C PHE A 336 -3.75 3.55 -7.14
N HIS A 337 -4.62 3.82 -6.16
CA HIS A 337 -5.88 4.54 -6.42
C HIS A 337 -5.66 5.96 -6.96
N ASN A 338 -4.46 6.53 -6.75
CA ASN A 338 -4.04 7.78 -7.35
C ASN A 338 -3.76 7.58 -8.85
N THR A 339 -4.78 7.85 -9.67
CA THR A 339 -4.72 7.67 -11.13
C THR A 339 -3.68 8.56 -11.82
N LEU A 340 -3.33 9.71 -11.24
CA LEU A 340 -2.25 10.56 -11.76
C LEU A 340 -0.90 9.84 -11.58
N LEU A 341 -0.61 9.38 -10.36
CA LEU A 341 0.64 8.67 -10.07
C LEU A 341 0.73 7.36 -10.86
N ALA A 342 -0.33 6.56 -10.86
CA ALA A 342 -0.39 5.29 -11.59
C ALA A 342 -0.11 5.50 -13.09
N GLY A 343 -0.76 6.48 -13.71
CA GLY A 343 -0.53 6.79 -15.13
C GLY A 343 0.89 7.27 -15.44
N LEU A 344 1.50 8.06 -14.55
CA LEU A 344 2.88 8.52 -14.70
C LEU A 344 3.88 7.37 -14.59
N ILE A 345 3.72 6.49 -13.59
CA ILE A 345 4.59 5.31 -13.39
C ILE A 345 4.43 4.34 -14.55
N MET A 346 3.19 3.99 -14.92
CA MET A 346 2.92 3.08 -16.04
C MET A 346 3.61 3.57 -17.31
N LYS A 347 3.40 4.84 -17.68
CA LYS A 347 4.01 5.41 -18.87
C LYS A 347 5.54 5.36 -18.80
N GLY A 348 6.13 5.79 -17.69
CA GLY A 348 7.59 5.81 -17.55
C GLY A 348 8.22 4.41 -17.61
N LEU A 349 7.55 3.40 -17.04
CA LEU A 349 7.98 2.01 -17.14
C LEU A 349 7.84 1.46 -18.57
N GLN A 350 6.74 1.76 -19.27
CA GLN A 350 6.53 1.35 -20.65
C GLN A 350 7.53 2.01 -21.62
N ASP A 351 7.87 3.29 -21.39
CA ASP A 351 8.90 4.01 -22.15
C ASP A 351 10.29 3.36 -21.97
N LYS A 352 10.52 2.69 -20.83
CA LYS A 352 11.70 1.84 -20.55
C LYS A 352 11.50 0.36 -20.92
N THR A 353 10.47 0.04 -21.71
CA THR A 353 10.14 -1.31 -22.22
C THR A 353 9.87 -2.38 -21.15
N PHE A 354 9.34 -1.99 -19.99
CA PHE A 354 8.80 -2.94 -19.02
C PHE A 354 7.41 -3.45 -19.43
N ASN A 355 7.10 -4.70 -19.05
CA ASN A 355 5.75 -5.24 -19.08
C ASN A 355 5.05 -4.89 -17.76
N VAL A 356 4.11 -3.96 -17.78
CA VAL A 356 3.44 -3.44 -16.57
C VAL A 356 2.08 -4.08 -16.39
N PHE A 357 1.79 -4.52 -15.17
CA PHE A 357 0.56 -5.19 -14.79
C PHE A 357 -0.11 -4.44 -13.63
N GLU A 358 -1.40 -4.16 -13.79
CA GLU A 358 -2.25 -3.55 -12.78
C GLU A 358 -3.44 -4.46 -12.51
N HIS A 359 -4.17 -4.21 -11.43
CA HIS A 359 -5.39 -4.94 -11.17
C HIS A 359 -6.47 -4.64 -12.23
N SER A 360 -7.24 -5.67 -12.56
CA SER A 360 -8.38 -5.57 -13.48
C SER A 360 -9.69 -6.09 -12.87
N LEU A 361 -9.58 -6.92 -11.83
CA LEU A 361 -10.71 -7.55 -11.15
C LEU A 361 -11.03 -6.89 -9.82
N LEU A 362 -10.00 -6.65 -9.00
CA LEU A 362 -10.10 -6.03 -7.69
C LEU A 362 -9.44 -4.65 -7.67
N PRO A 363 -9.83 -3.74 -6.79
CA PRO A 363 -9.08 -2.51 -6.58
C PRO A 363 -7.73 -2.78 -5.89
N PRO A 364 -6.69 -1.94 -6.11
CA PRO A 364 -5.33 -2.18 -5.60
C PRO A 364 -5.17 -1.95 -4.08
N GLY A 365 -6.21 -1.49 -3.37
CA GLY A 365 -6.18 -1.32 -1.91
C GLY A 365 -6.43 -2.61 -1.13
N ASP A 366 -6.60 -2.48 0.19
CA ASP A 366 -6.72 -3.61 1.14
C ASP A 366 -7.82 -4.64 0.79
N VAL A 367 -8.80 -4.23 0.01
CA VAL A 367 -9.87 -5.10 -0.50
C VAL A 367 -9.36 -6.31 -1.30
N CYS A 368 -8.14 -6.24 -1.85
CA CYS A 368 -7.51 -7.36 -2.57
C CYS A 368 -6.67 -8.28 -1.67
N VAL A 369 -6.35 -7.87 -0.44
CA VAL A 369 -5.39 -8.56 0.44
C VAL A 369 -5.86 -9.97 0.77
N SER A 370 -7.15 -10.16 1.08
CA SER A 370 -7.65 -11.51 1.40
C SER A 370 -7.54 -12.47 0.21
N PHE A 371 -7.67 -11.96 -1.01
CA PHE A 371 -7.51 -12.75 -2.21
C PHE A 371 -6.04 -13.15 -2.39
N GLY A 372 -5.11 -12.18 -2.30
CA GLY A 372 -3.67 -12.46 -2.35
C GLY A 372 -3.22 -13.45 -1.28
N GLN A 373 -3.72 -13.32 -0.05
CA GLN A 373 -3.51 -14.28 1.04
C GLN A 373 -3.94 -15.71 0.65
N ALA A 374 -5.15 -15.86 0.08
CA ALA A 374 -5.66 -17.17 -0.35
C ALA A 374 -4.79 -17.78 -1.46
N ILE A 375 -4.38 -16.98 -2.45
CA ILE A 375 -3.49 -17.41 -3.52
C ILE A 375 -2.15 -17.90 -2.95
N ILE A 376 -1.49 -17.10 -2.12
CA ILE A 376 -0.19 -17.46 -1.54
C ILE A 376 -0.28 -18.73 -0.69
N ALA A 377 -1.30 -18.82 0.15
CA ALA A 377 -1.49 -19.98 1.01
C ALA A 377 -1.78 -21.25 0.20
N SER A 378 -2.55 -21.17 -0.88
CA SER A 378 -2.83 -22.32 -1.76
C SER A 378 -1.57 -22.90 -2.40
N VAL A 379 -0.67 -22.04 -2.91
CA VAL A 379 0.59 -22.47 -3.53
C VAL A 379 1.57 -23.04 -2.50
N LYS A 380 1.67 -22.42 -1.32
CA LYS A 380 2.52 -22.91 -0.22
C LYS A 380 2.04 -24.26 0.34
N GLU A 381 0.75 -24.52 0.30
CA GLU A 381 0.17 -25.79 0.76
C GLU A 381 0.62 -26.94 -0.15
N THR A 382 0.46 -26.77 -1.45
CA THR A 382 0.85 -27.78 -2.44
C THR A 382 2.36 -28.04 -2.44
N SER A 383 3.18 -27.04 -2.14
CA SER A 383 4.65 -27.17 -2.11
C SER A 383 5.18 -27.93 -0.88
N CYS A 384 4.36 -28.13 0.16
CA CYS A 384 4.71 -28.87 1.37
C CYS A 384 4.13 -30.29 1.42
N ALA A 385 3.28 -30.66 0.45
CA ALA A 385 2.74 -32.00 0.26
C ALA A 385 3.62 -32.78 -0.73
#